data_AF-A0A949ZRP5-F1
#
_entry.id   AF-A0A949ZRP5-F1
#
_cell.length_a   1.000
_cell.length_b   1.000
_cell.length_c   1.000
_cell.angle_alpha   90.00
_cell.angle_beta   90.00
_cell.angle_gamma   90.00
#
_symmetry.space_group_name_H-M   'P 1'
#
loop_
_entity.id
_entity.type
_entity.pdbx_description
1 polymer ?
#
loop_
_entity_poly.entity_id
_entity_poly.type
_entity_poly.pdbx_seq_one_letter_code
_entity_poly.pdbx_strand_id
1 'polypeptide(L)'
;MIVLAGMSDELWDWLMDRGWREVTYRPDRRTYRHVPVSCVRKLIDATDDRRSHDLELALARAEFRDCYRVDPDVLPTYVQRR
;
A
#
# COMPACT_ATOMS: atom_id res chain seq x y z
N MET A 1 -2.33 -4.62 4.74
CA MET A 1 -3.29 -3.93 3.84
C MET A 1 -4.45 -4.89 3.61
N ILE A 2 -5.68 -4.41 3.45
CA ILE A 2 -6.80 -5.28 3.05
C ILE A 2 -6.69 -5.45 1.53
N VAL A 3 -6.36 -6.64 1.05
CA VAL A 3 -6.48 -6.97 -0.38
C VAL A 3 -7.96 -6.97 -0.70
N LEU A 4 -8.39 -6.09 -1.61
CA LEU A 4 -9.78 -5.97 -2.01
C LEU A 4 -10.14 -7.15 -2.92
N ALA A 5 -11.34 -7.70 -2.76
CA ALA A 5 -11.87 -8.71 -3.68
C ALA A 5 -11.93 -8.12 -5.10
N GLY A 6 -11.31 -8.79 -6.07
CA GLY A 6 -11.20 -8.34 -7.46
C GLY A 6 -9.79 -8.05 -7.97
N MET A 7 -8.77 -8.03 -7.09
CA MET A 7 -7.37 -7.98 -7.52
C MET A 7 -7.00 -9.31 -8.19
N SER A 8 -6.73 -9.30 -9.49
CA SER A 8 -6.20 -10.48 -10.19
C SER A 8 -4.72 -10.67 -9.89
N ASP A 9 -4.25 -11.92 -9.95
CA ASP A 9 -2.83 -12.25 -9.76
C ASP A 9 -1.95 -11.55 -10.80
N GLU A 10 -2.42 -11.45 -12.05
CA GLU A 10 -1.72 -10.72 -13.12
C GLU A 10 -1.55 -9.23 -12.82
N LEU A 11 -2.59 -8.58 -12.29
CA LEU A 11 -2.49 -7.18 -11.87
C LEU A 11 -1.52 -7.04 -10.68
N TRP A 12 -1.55 -7.99 -9.75
CA TRP A 12 -0.64 -7.99 -8.63
C TRP A 12 0.82 -8.17 -9.07
N ASP A 13 1.11 -9.10 -9.96
CA ASP A 13 2.44 -9.31 -10.55
C ASP A 13 2.93 -8.05 -11.26
N TRP A 14 2.07 -7.42 -12.07
CA TRP A 14 2.36 -6.17 -12.75
C TRP A 14 2.69 -5.01 -11.80
N LEU A 15 2.01 -4.94 -10.65
CA LEU A 15 2.29 -3.97 -9.59
C LEU A 15 3.60 -4.31 -8.86
N MET A 16 3.88 -5.58 -8.62
CA MET A 16 5.13 -6.04 -8.00
C MET A 16 6.35 -5.69 -8.84
N ASP A 17 6.27 -5.81 -10.17
CA ASP A 17 7.35 -5.36 -11.07
C ASP A 17 7.63 -3.86 -10.94
N ARG A 18 6.63 -3.08 -10.51
CA ARG A 18 6.71 -1.63 -10.29
C ARG A 18 7.03 -1.25 -8.85
N GLY A 19 7.49 -2.22 -8.05
CA GLY A 19 7.96 -2.01 -6.68
C GLY A 19 6.85 -1.94 -5.63
N TRP A 20 5.60 -2.27 -5.98
CA TRP A 20 4.55 -2.41 -4.97
C TRP A 20 4.79 -3.66 -4.15
N ARG A 21 4.61 -3.56 -2.84
CA ARG A 21 4.85 -4.67 -1.92
C ARG A 21 3.77 -4.72 -0.87
N GLU A 22 3.41 -5.94 -0.49
CA GLU A 22 2.63 -6.14 0.72
C GLU A 22 3.54 -5.95 1.93
N VAL A 23 3.20 -4.99 2.80
CA VAL A 23 3.92 -4.78 4.05
C VAL A 23 3.45 -5.84 5.06
N THR A 24 4.17 -6.95 5.14
CA THR A 24 3.85 -8.10 6.01
C THR A 24 4.66 -8.13 7.31
N TYR A 25 5.80 -7.43 7.41
CA TYR A 25 6.72 -7.54 8.55
C TYR A 25 7.30 -6.18 8.99
N ARG A 26 7.34 -5.95 10.31
CA ARG A 26 7.54 -4.63 10.95
C ARG A 26 8.98 -4.09 11.12
N PRO A 27 10.07 -4.89 11.12
CA PRO A 27 11.44 -4.36 11.15
C PRO A 27 11.98 -4.02 9.76
N ASP A 28 11.12 -3.96 8.74
CA ASP A 28 11.54 -3.54 7.40
C ASP A 28 11.99 -2.07 7.44
N ARG A 29 13.26 -1.83 7.13
CA ARG A 29 13.87 -0.50 7.05
C ARG A 29 13.44 0.27 5.80
N ARG A 30 12.66 -0.36 4.91
CA ARG A 30 12.17 0.28 3.69
C ARG A 30 11.06 1.27 4.00
N THR A 31 11.23 2.49 3.52
CA THR A 31 10.21 3.53 3.60
C THR A 31 9.20 3.31 2.47
N TYR A 32 8.03 2.76 2.79
CA TYR A 32 6.94 2.59 1.82
C TYR A 32 6.03 3.82 1.81
N ARG A 33 5.59 4.19 0.60
CA ARG A 33 4.48 5.14 0.43
C ARG A 33 3.16 4.40 0.52
N HIS A 34 2.20 4.97 1.24
CA HIS A 34 0.87 4.41 1.34
C HIS A 34 -0.04 5.02 0.29
N VAL A 35 -0.63 4.17 -0.54
CA VAL A 35 -1.59 4.59 -1.54
C VAL A 35 -3.00 4.55 -0.96
N PRO A 36 -3.81 5.61 -1.12
CA PRO A 36 -5.20 5.60 -0.67
C PRO A 36 -6.01 4.45 -1.27
N VAL A 37 -6.85 3.82 -0.45
CA VAL A 37 -7.71 2.68 -0.85
C VAL A 37 -8.60 3.03 -2.06
N SER A 38 -9.04 4.29 -2.16
CA SER A 38 -9.83 4.76 -3.30
C SER A 38 -9.06 4.72 -4.64
N CYS A 39 -7.74 4.92 -4.62
CA CYS A 39 -6.89 4.81 -5.80
C CYS A 39 -6.60 3.35 -6.14
N VAL A 40 -6.39 2.51 -5.12
CA VAL A 40 -6.25 1.06 -5.30
C VAL A 40 -7.49 0.45 -5.93
N ARG A 41 -8.69 0.87 -5.49
CA ARG A 41 -9.95 0.39 -6.09
C ARG A 41 -10.07 0.78 -7.56
N LYS A 42 -9.71 2.02 -7.92
CA LYS A 42 -9.69 2.45 -9.33
C LYS A 42 -8.72 1.62 -10.17
N LEU A 43 -7.55 1.27 -9.63
CA LEU A 43 -6.58 0.41 -10.31
C LEU A 43 -7.12 -1.01 -10.55
N ILE A 44 -7.86 -1.56 -9.58
CA ILE A 44 -8.52 -2.87 -9.71
C ILE A 44 -9.61 -2.82 -10.79
N ASP A 45 -10.39 -1.74 -10.82
CA ASP A 45 -11.50 -1.58 -11.76
C ASP A 45 -11.03 -1.11 -13.17
N ALA A 46 -9.76 -0.73 -13.34
CA ALA A 46 -9.25 -0.16 -14.58
C ALA A 46 -8.98 -1.22 -15.67
N THR A 47 -9.39 -0.91 -16.89
CA THR A 47 -8.99 -1.64 -18.10
C THR A 47 -7.51 -1.40 -18.41
N ASP A 48 -6.89 -2.31 -19.18
CA ASP A 48 -5.46 -2.27 -19.54
C ASP A 48 -5.02 -0.89 -20.04
N ASP A 49 -5.81 -0.27 -20.93
CA ASP A 49 -5.50 1.04 -21.52
C ASP A 49 -5.45 2.19 -20.49
N ARG A 50 -6.22 2.10 -19.40
CA ARG A 50 -6.30 3.13 -18.35
C ARG A 50 -5.40 2.87 -17.16
N ARG A 51 -4.92 1.64 -17.01
CA ARG A 51 -4.16 1.18 -15.85
C ARG A 51 -2.90 2.01 -15.59
N SER A 52 -2.19 2.41 -16.64
CA SER A 52 -1.00 3.26 -16.52
C SER A 52 -1.33 4.66 -15.99
N HIS A 53 -2.42 5.25 -16.48
CA HIS A 53 -2.87 6.57 -16.02
C HIS A 53 -3.32 6.55 -14.56
N ASP A 54 -4.12 5.54 -14.18
CA ASP A 54 -4.59 5.40 -12.81
C ASP A 54 -3.44 5.07 -11.84
N LEU A 55 -2.38 4.41 -12.32
CA LEU A 55 -1.17 4.17 -11.53
C LEU A 55 -0.42 5.48 -11.24
N GLU A 56 -0.24 6.34 -12.25
CA GLU A 56 0.39 7.65 -12.04
C GLU A 56 -0.39 8.49 -11.05
N LEU A 57 -1.72 8.49 -11.14
CA LEU A 57 -2.59 9.18 -10.19
C LEU A 57 -2.45 8.59 -8.77
N ALA A 58 -2.36 7.27 -8.65
CA ALA A 58 -2.15 6.59 -7.37
C ALA A 58 -0.79 6.96 -6.75
N LEU A 59 0.28 7.03 -7.55
CA LEU A 59 1.61 7.42 -7.12
C LEU A 59 1.69 8.90 -6.73
N ALA A 60 1.01 9.79 -7.45
CA ALA A 60 0.93 11.22 -7.13
C ALA A 60 0.19 11.48 -5.80
N ARG A 61 -0.80 10.63 -5.49
CA ARG A 61 -1.56 10.67 -4.22
C ARG A 61 -0.96 9.76 -3.15
N ALA A 62 0.14 9.08 -3.44
CA ALA A 62 0.80 8.20 -2.49
C ALA A 62 1.52 9.07 -1.48
N GLU A 63 1.00 9.10 -0.26
CA GLU A 63 1.62 9.84 0.83
C GLU A 63 2.63 8.93 1.53
N PHE A 64 3.73 9.51 1.99
CA PHE A 64 4.55 8.83 2.98
C PHE A 64 3.66 8.61 4.19
N ARG A 65 3.41 7.34 4.49
CA ARG A 65 2.77 7.03 5.75
C ARG A 65 3.81 7.35 6.81
N ASP A 66 3.60 8.41 7.57
CA ASP A 66 4.10 8.48 8.93
C ASP A 66 3.35 7.41 9.73
N CYS A 67 3.65 6.14 9.45
CA CYS A 67 3.28 5.02 10.31
C CYS A 67 3.95 5.13 11.70
N TYR A 68 4.69 6.21 11.93
CA TYR A 68 5.32 6.62 13.18
C TYR A 68 4.67 7.81 13.88
N ARG A 69 3.48 8.31 13.46
CA ARG A 69 2.65 9.06 14.42
C ARG A 69 1.91 8.09 15.36
N VAL A 70 2.66 7.12 15.87
CA VAL A 70 2.37 6.51 17.17
C VAL A 70 2.80 7.60 18.14
N ASP A 71 1.91 8.04 19.02
CA ASP A 71 2.31 8.88 20.14
C ASP A 71 3.58 8.27 20.76
N PRO A 72 4.68 9.00 20.96
CA PRO A 72 5.91 8.41 21.51
C PRO A 72 5.66 7.72 22.87
N ASP A 73 4.60 8.11 23.57
CA ASP A 73 4.15 7.52 24.84
C ASP A 73 3.26 6.27 24.69
N VAL A 74 2.77 5.96 23.49
CA VAL A 74 1.93 4.79 23.23
C VAL A 74 2.80 3.68 22.66
N LEU A 75 3.34 2.84 23.55
CA LEU A 75 4.00 1.62 23.13
C LEU A 75 3.04 0.75 22.31
N PRO A 76 3.46 0.28 21.13
CA PRO A 76 2.64 -0.63 20.33
C PRO A 76 2.21 -1.86 21.15
N THR A 77 1.00 -2.36 20.92
CA THR A 77 0.37 -3.45 21.68
C THR A 77 1.19 -4.74 21.80
N TYR A 78 2.19 -4.96 20.92
CA TYR A 78 3.10 -6.10 20.98
C TYR A 78 4.30 -5.90 21.92
N VAL A 79 4.57 -4.67 22.38
CA VAL A 79 5.55 -4.33 23.43
C VAL A 79 4.91 -4.46 24.81
N GLN A 80 3.58 -4.33 24.91
CA GLN A 80 2.80 -4.43 26.15
C GLN A 80 2.60 -5.88 26.63
N ARG A 81 3.55 -6.80 26.39
CA ARG A 81 3.52 -8.12 27.04
C ARG A 81 4.06 -8.01 28.45
N ARG A 82 3.18 -8.05 29.44
CA ARG A 82 3.50 -8.46 30.81
C ARG A 82 2.43 -9.41 31.33
#